data_AF-A0A7J4CRD6-F1
#
_entry.id   AF-A0A7J4CRD6-F1
#
_cell.length_a   1.000
_cell.length_b   1.000
_cell.length_c   1.000
_cell.angle_alpha   90.00
_cell.angle_beta   90.00
_cell.angle_gamma   90.00
#
_symmetry.space_group_name_H-M   'P 1'
#
loop_
_entity.id
_entity.type
_entity.pdbx_description
1 polymer ?
#
loop_
_entity_poly.entity_id
_entity_poly.type
_entity_poly.pdbx_seq_one_letter_code
_entity_poly.pdbx_strand_id
1 'polypeptide(L)'
;KTITPILKYCDSLMLTRGVQRTSVDPKYPVPIVLRVSGGSSIIGEDLSNEEITVSIKDAIRLNACGLAMSIFVGSKYEKQTIVNLGLLVSEAEEYGIPVLAVTAVGKEIGQKDARYLSLACRIAAEQGAHIVKTYYCENFEKVVESCPVPIIVAGGKKIPERDALELAYNSIRGGAAGVDMGRNIWQSDNPVPMIRAVRAIIHGNANVSEAYELYKNFCKSKPKSDAKPKSEN
;
A
#
# COMPACT_ATOMS: atom_id res chain seq x y z
N LYS A 1 13.03 10.44 -8.92
CA LYS A 1 13.59 11.24 -7.80
C LYS A 1 12.88 10.96 -6.47
N THR A 2 11.54 11.03 -6.39
CA THR A 2 10.80 10.83 -5.12
C THR A 2 10.93 9.43 -4.52
N ILE A 3 10.77 8.38 -5.34
CA ILE A 3 10.79 6.99 -4.85
C ILE A 3 12.17 6.34 -4.88
N THR A 4 13.06 6.76 -5.79
CA THR A 4 14.38 6.16 -6.01
C THR A 4 15.20 5.95 -4.71
N PRO A 5 15.28 6.91 -3.77
CA PRO A 5 16.07 6.73 -2.55
C PRO A 5 15.51 5.69 -1.59
N ILE A 6 14.20 5.41 -1.66
CA ILE A 6 13.49 4.53 -0.73
C ILE A 6 13.29 3.11 -1.28
N LEU A 7 13.40 2.89 -2.59
CA LEU A 7 13.15 1.59 -3.24
C LEU A 7 13.87 0.42 -2.56
N LYS A 8 15.12 0.63 -2.12
CA LYS A 8 15.93 -0.41 -1.45
C LYS A 8 15.53 -0.81 -0.05
N TYR A 9 14.55 -0.11 0.51
CA TYR A 9 14.00 -0.41 1.82
C TYR A 9 12.54 -0.88 1.73
N CYS A 10 11.95 -0.88 0.53
CA CYS A 10 10.63 -1.43 0.26
C CYS A 10 10.73 -2.94 -0.01
N ASP A 11 9.82 -3.73 0.54
CA ASP A 11 9.69 -5.15 0.16
C ASP A 11 8.98 -5.31 -1.20
N SER A 12 8.06 -4.40 -1.51
CA SER A 12 7.39 -4.30 -2.80
C SER A 12 7.03 -2.86 -3.13
N LEU A 13 6.75 -2.58 -4.41
CA LEU A 13 6.34 -1.27 -4.89
C LEU A 13 4.96 -1.37 -5.56
N MET A 14 3.97 -0.67 -5.00
CA MET A 14 2.62 -0.58 -5.57
C MET A 14 2.45 0.68 -6.41
N LEU A 15 2.12 0.55 -7.70
CA LEU A 15 2.00 1.68 -8.64
C LEU A 15 1.22 1.31 -9.91
N THR A 16 0.97 2.28 -10.78
CA THR A 16 0.32 2.05 -12.08
C THR A 16 1.34 1.71 -13.16
N ARG A 17 0.90 1.01 -14.22
CA ARG A 17 1.75 0.66 -15.37
C ARG A 17 2.48 1.85 -16.01
N GLY A 18 1.85 3.03 -16.00
CA GLY A 18 2.45 4.25 -16.56
C GLY A 18 3.63 4.73 -15.73
N VAL A 19 3.49 4.72 -14.40
CA VAL A 19 4.58 5.09 -13.48
C VAL A 19 5.71 4.06 -13.53
N GLN A 20 5.39 2.76 -13.64
CA GLN A 20 6.41 1.71 -13.77
C GLN A 20 7.32 1.98 -14.97
N ARG A 21 6.71 2.18 -16.15
CA ARG A 21 7.44 2.37 -17.41
C ARG A 21 8.25 3.66 -17.46
N THR A 22 7.77 4.72 -16.84
CA THR A 22 8.37 6.06 -16.98
C THR A 22 9.34 6.42 -15.86
N SER A 23 9.19 5.83 -14.68
CA SER A 23 9.78 6.36 -13.44
C SER A 23 10.48 5.32 -12.57
N VAL A 24 10.41 4.03 -12.91
CA VAL A 24 11.10 2.95 -12.20
C VAL A 24 12.19 2.39 -13.11
N ASP A 25 13.42 2.33 -12.61
CA ASP A 25 14.52 1.71 -13.34
C ASP A 25 14.26 0.19 -13.44
N PRO A 26 14.12 -0.38 -14.66
CA PRO A 26 13.85 -1.80 -14.83
C PRO A 26 14.98 -2.70 -14.33
N LYS A 27 16.19 -2.17 -14.07
CA LYS A 27 17.29 -2.92 -13.46
C LYS A 27 17.13 -3.08 -11.96
N TYR A 28 16.23 -2.32 -11.32
CA TYR A 28 16.02 -2.38 -9.88
C TYR A 28 15.13 -3.57 -9.51
N PRO A 29 15.60 -4.56 -8.74
CA PRO A 29 14.89 -5.81 -8.51
C PRO A 29 13.83 -5.68 -7.39
N VAL A 30 12.88 -4.77 -7.54
CA VAL A 30 11.76 -4.61 -6.59
C VAL A 30 10.50 -5.32 -7.11
N PRO A 31 9.87 -6.20 -6.31
CA PRO A 31 8.58 -6.78 -6.64
C PRO A 31 7.52 -5.70 -6.90
N ILE A 32 6.76 -5.83 -7.99
CA ILE A 32 5.74 -4.84 -8.38
C ILE A 32 4.34 -5.38 -8.08
N VAL A 33 3.55 -4.60 -7.34
CA VAL A 33 2.10 -4.79 -7.21
C VAL A 33 1.41 -3.77 -8.10
N LEU A 34 0.81 -4.21 -9.20
CA LEU A 34 0.32 -3.32 -10.24
C LEU A 34 -1.11 -2.86 -9.93
N ARG A 35 -1.35 -1.55 -9.83
CA ARG A 35 -2.71 -1.00 -9.85
C ARG A 35 -3.34 -1.25 -11.22
N VAL A 36 -4.40 -2.05 -11.25
CA VAL A 36 -5.12 -2.42 -12.46
C VAL A 36 -6.50 -1.79 -12.59
N SER A 37 -7.08 -1.24 -11.52
CA SER A 37 -8.34 -0.47 -11.59
C SER A 37 -8.12 1.04 -11.73
N GLY A 38 -9.14 1.75 -12.23
CA GLY A 38 -9.12 3.21 -12.37
C GLY A 38 -10.30 3.69 -13.21
N GLY A 39 -10.17 4.88 -13.80
CA GLY A 39 -11.23 5.50 -14.64
C GLY A 39 -12.04 6.57 -13.93
N SER A 40 -12.00 6.63 -12.60
CA SER A 40 -12.53 7.75 -11.82
C SER A 40 -11.51 8.89 -11.64
N SER A 41 -11.99 10.07 -11.26
CA SER A 41 -11.14 11.22 -10.90
C SER A 41 -11.75 12.05 -9.78
N ILE A 42 -10.96 12.90 -9.14
CA ILE A 42 -11.44 13.80 -8.08
C ILE A 42 -12.40 14.89 -8.58
N ILE A 43 -12.46 15.12 -9.89
CA ILE A 43 -13.39 16.06 -10.56
C ILE A 43 -14.73 15.37 -10.81
N GLY A 44 -14.72 14.05 -11.02
CA GLY A 44 -15.92 13.26 -11.26
C GLY A 44 -16.84 13.21 -10.04
N GLU A 45 -18.10 12.89 -10.30
CA GLU A 45 -19.15 12.85 -9.27
C GLU A 45 -18.88 11.79 -8.20
N ASP A 46 -18.37 10.61 -8.60
CA ASP A 46 -18.20 9.47 -7.72
C ASP A 46 -16.84 8.77 -7.94
N LEU A 47 -16.09 8.58 -6.85
CA LEU A 47 -14.80 7.90 -6.88
C LEU A 47 -14.91 6.39 -7.05
N SER A 48 -16.06 5.81 -6.70
CA SER A 48 -16.31 4.36 -6.78
C SER A 48 -16.56 3.85 -8.19
N ASN A 49 -16.76 4.74 -9.17
CA ASN A 49 -16.91 4.38 -10.58
C ASN A 49 -15.55 4.01 -11.21
N GLU A 50 -14.96 2.91 -10.73
CA GLU A 50 -13.73 2.31 -11.25
C GLU A 50 -14.02 1.07 -12.10
N GLU A 51 -13.23 0.91 -13.16
CA GLU A 51 -13.18 -0.27 -14.02
C GLU A 51 -11.77 -0.85 -14.07
N ILE A 52 -11.64 -2.07 -14.60
CA ILE A 52 -10.32 -2.63 -14.93
C ILE A 52 -9.73 -1.87 -16.13
N THR A 53 -8.54 -1.32 -15.95
CA THR A 53 -7.82 -0.47 -16.93
C THR A 53 -6.57 -1.13 -17.50
N VAL A 54 -6.15 -2.26 -16.94
CA VAL A 54 -4.95 -3.01 -17.33
C VAL A 54 -5.33 -4.49 -17.45
N SER A 55 -5.06 -5.09 -18.60
CA SER A 55 -5.29 -6.52 -18.82
C SER A 55 -4.21 -7.37 -18.16
N ILE A 56 -4.54 -8.65 -17.85
CA ILE A 56 -3.57 -9.59 -17.29
C ILE A 56 -2.32 -9.72 -18.15
N LYS A 57 -2.48 -9.72 -19.49
CA LYS A 57 -1.39 -9.83 -20.45
C LYS A 57 -0.39 -8.68 -20.34
N ASP A 58 -0.84 -7.48 -20.02
CA ASP A 58 0.07 -6.34 -19.79
C ASP A 58 0.72 -6.39 -18.42
N ALA A 59 0.01 -6.89 -17.40
CA ALA A 59 0.60 -7.14 -16.08
C ALA A 59 1.72 -8.19 -16.13
N ILE A 60 1.51 -9.30 -16.86
CA ILE A 60 2.53 -10.34 -17.11
C ILE A 60 3.71 -9.73 -17.87
N ARG A 61 3.46 -8.95 -18.93
CA ARG A 61 4.53 -8.25 -19.68
C ARG A 61 5.38 -7.34 -18.80
N LEU A 62 4.78 -6.76 -17.77
CA LEU A 62 5.44 -5.88 -16.80
C LEU A 62 6.06 -6.64 -15.62
N ASN A 63 6.03 -7.97 -15.64
CA ASN A 63 6.52 -8.83 -14.56
C ASN A 63 5.95 -8.45 -13.19
N ALA A 64 4.63 -8.18 -13.14
CA ALA A 64 3.94 -7.88 -11.90
C ALA A 64 3.90 -9.12 -11.00
N CYS A 65 4.27 -8.94 -9.73
CA CYS A 65 4.19 -9.97 -8.69
C CYS A 65 2.79 -10.08 -8.07
N GLY A 66 1.93 -9.08 -8.31
CA GLY A 66 0.54 -9.08 -7.86
C GLY A 66 -0.25 -7.97 -8.55
N LEU A 67 -1.56 -8.11 -8.54
CA LEU A 67 -2.49 -7.12 -9.09
C LEU A 67 -3.23 -6.47 -7.94
N ALA A 68 -3.50 -5.17 -8.04
CA ALA A 68 -4.27 -4.48 -7.05
C ALA A 68 -5.42 -3.72 -7.68
N MET A 69 -6.60 -3.85 -7.10
CA MET A 69 -7.77 -3.03 -7.43
C MET A 69 -8.51 -2.55 -6.20
N SER A 70 -9.33 -1.52 -6.34
CA SER A 70 -10.17 -1.01 -5.26
C SER A 70 -11.56 -1.67 -5.32
N ILE A 71 -12.12 -1.95 -4.14
CA ILE A 71 -13.56 -2.22 -3.97
C ILE A 71 -14.18 -1.15 -3.10
N PHE A 72 -15.44 -0.80 -3.37
CA PHE A 72 -16.15 0.29 -2.72
C PHE A 72 -17.47 -0.19 -2.12
N VAL A 73 -17.37 -1.04 -1.10
CA VAL A 73 -18.53 -1.59 -0.38
C VAL A 73 -19.39 -0.46 0.20
N GLY A 74 -20.70 -0.52 0.01
CA GLY A 74 -21.66 0.50 0.42
C GLY A 74 -21.68 1.78 -0.42
N SER A 75 -20.88 1.88 -1.49
CA SER A 75 -20.91 3.04 -2.41
C SER A 75 -21.84 2.80 -3.60
N LYS A 76 -22.15 3.85 -4.38
CA LYS A 76 -23.06 3.80 -5.54
C LYS A 76 -22.69 2.71 -6.57
N TYR A 77 -21.40 2.49 -6.80
CA TYR A 77 -20.89 1.50 -7.76
C TYR A 77 -20.32 0.24 -7.10
N GLU A 78 -20.78 -0.09 -5.87
CA GLU A 78 -20.36 -1.30 -5.13
C GLU A 78 -20.38 -2.56 -6.02
N LYS A 79 -21.54 -2.87 -6.62
CA LYS A 79 -21.74 -4.08 -7.43
C LYS A 79 -20.68 -4.21 -8.52
N GLN A 80 -20.41 -3.13 -9.25
CA GLN A 80 -19.41 -3.10 -10.31
C GLN A 80 -18.03 -3.46 -9.78
N THR A 81 -17.61 -2.81 -8.69
CA THR A 81 -16.26 -3.02 -8.13
C THR A 81 -16.08 -4.42 -7.54
N ILE A 82 -17.12 -5.01 -6.94
CA ILE A 82 -17.10 -6.38 -6.41
C ILE A 82 -17.10 -7.41 -7.55
N VAL A 83 -17.92 -7.22 -8.58
CA VAL A 83 -17.94 -8.11 -9.76
C VAL A 83 -16.59 -8.05 -10.49
N ASN A 84 -16.02 -6.85 -10.64
CA ASN A 84 -14.69 -6.67 -11.22
C ASN A 84 -13.61 -7.40 -10.42
N LEU A 85 -13.72 -7.47 -9.09
CA LEU A 85 -12.81 -8.24 -8.25
C LEU A 85 -12.89 -9.74 -8.56
N GLY A 86 -14.09 -10.33 -8.59
CA GLY A 86 -14.25 -11.75 -8.91
C GLY A 86 -13.76 -12.11 -10.31
N LEU A 87 -14.02 -11.26 -11.31
CA LEU A 87 -13.51 -11.43 -12.68
C LEU A 87 -11.99 -11.33 -12.73
N LEU A 88 -11.39 -10.34 -12.05
CA LEU A 88 -9.94 -10.19 -11.98
C LEU A 88 -9.27 -11.39 -11.30
N VAL A 89 -9.84 -11.89 -10.20
CA VAL A 89 -9.35 -13.09 -9.52
C VAL A 89 -9.38 -14.28 -10.48
N SER A 90 -10.50 -14.49 -11.17
CA SER A 90 -10.65 -15.60 -12.12
C SER A 90 -9.60 -15.55 -13.23
N GLU A 91 -9.36 -14.37 -13.81
CA GLU A 91 -8.33 -14.17 -14.84
C GLU A 91 -6.91 -14.33 -14.27
N ALA A 92 -6.66 -13.89 -13.04
CA ALA A 92 -5.33 -13.94 -12.44
C ALA A 92 -4.91 -15.36 -11.99
N GLU A 93 -5.86 -16.18 -11.56
CA GLU A 93 -5.66 -17.60 -11.20
C GLU A 93 -5.15 -18.43 -12.38
N GLU A 94 -5.58 -18.12 -13.61
CA GLU A 94 -5.08 -18.79 -14.82
C GLU A 94 -3.55 -18.67 -14.99
N TYR A 95 -2.94 -17.64 -14.39
CA TYR A 95 -1.51 -17.35 -14.48
C TYR A 95 -0.79 -17.40 -13.13
N GLY A 96 -1.50 -17.76 -12.05
CA GLY A 96 -0.94 -17.82 -10.69
C GLY A 96 -0.47 -16.45 -10.15
N ILE A 97 -1.14 -15.35 -10.52
CA ILE A 97 -0.78 -14.00 -10.05
C ILE A 97 -1.72 -13.61 -8.89
N PRO A 98 -1.21 -13.30 -7.69
CA PRO A 98 -2.06 -12.97 -6.55
C PRO A 98 -2.77 -11.61 -6.72
N VAL A 99 -4.00 -11.53 -6.22
CA VAL A 99 -4.82 -10.31 -6.24
C VAL A 99 -4.92 -9.68 -4.85
N LEU A 100 -4.58 -8.40 -4.77
CA LEU A 100 -4.73 -7.54 -3.61
C LEU A 100 -5.97 -6.66 -3.77
N ALA A 101 -6.99 -6.90 -2.94
CA ALA A 101 -8.18 -6.06 -2.90
C ALA A 101 -7.97 -4.89 -1.92
N VAL A 102 -8.22 -3.66 -2.37
CA VAL A 102 -8.15 -2.45 -1.53
C VAL A 102 -9.56 -2.06 -1.13
N THR A 103 -9.89 -2.11 0.16
CA THR A 103 -11.19 -1.65 0.67
C THR A 103 -11.19 -0.13 0.73
N ALA A 104 -11.58 0.51 -0.37
CA ALA A 104 -11.69 1.95 -0.47
C ALA A 104 -12.97 2.44 0.22
N VAL A 105 -12.93 3.68 0.70
CA VAL A 105 -14.06 4.31 1.38
C VAL A 105 -14.40 5.57 0.61
N GLY A 106 -15.59 5.59 0.00
CA GLY A 106 -16.14 6.74 -0.68
C GLY A 106 -16.36 7.91 0.29
N LYS A 107 -16.47 9.13 -0.22
CA LYS A 107 -16.69 10.34 0.59
C LYS A 107 -17.98 10.27 1.44
N GLU A 108 -18.97 9.51 0.98
CA GLU A 108 -20.29 9.42 1.60
C GLU A 108 -20.36 8.40 2.75
N ILE A 109 -19.39 7.49 2.84
CA ILE A 109 -19.32 6.50 3.92
C ILE A 109 -18.64 7.14 5.12
N GLY A 110 -19.46 7.57 6.08
CA GLY A 110 -19.03 8.40 7.21
C GLY A 110 -18.14 7.72 8.25
N GLN A 111 -18.10 6.38 8.31
CA GLN A 111 -17.35 5.68 9.36
C GLN A 111 -16.51 4.51 8.82
N LYS A 112 -15.25 4.46 9.29
CA LYS A 112 -14.28 3.38 9.05
C LYS A 112 -14.13 2.55 10.31
N ASP A 113 -15.25 2.09 10.86
CA ASP A 113 -15.27 1.31 12.09
C ASP A 113 -14.95 -0.17 11.83
N ALA A 114 -14.71 -0.92 12.90
CA ALA A 114 -14.41 -2.35 12.79
C ALA A 114 -15.52 -3.12 12.08
N ARG A 115 -16.79 -2.74 12.26
CA ARG A 115 -17.93 -3.43 11.64
C ARG A 115 -17.91 -3.28 10.12
N TYR A 116 -17.81 -2.06 9.61
CA TYR A 116 -17.75 -1.78 8.19
C TYR A 116 -16.50 -2.41 7.56
N LEU A 117 -15.33 -2.23 8.18
CA LEU A 117 -14.09 -2.79 7.63
C LEU A 117 -14.09 -4.32 7.64
N SER A 118 -14.66 -4.97 8.67
CA SER A 118 -14.81 -6.43 8.70
C SER A 118 -15.68 -6.92 7.54
N LEU A 119 -16.82 -6.26 7.28
CA LEU A 119 -17.68 -6.59 6.14
C LEU A 119 -16.93 -6.46 4.82
N ALA A 120 -16.26 -5.31 4.59
CA ALA A 120 -15.56 -5.07 3.34
C ALA A 120 -14.38 -6.03 3.12
N CYS A 121 -13.59 -6.30 4.17
CA CYS A 121 -12.47 -7.23 4.09
C CYS A 121 -12.93 -8.68 3.88
N ARG A 122 -14.03 -9.08 4.53
CA ARG A 122 -14.59 -10.42 4.35
C ARG A 122 -15.15 -10.60 2.94
N ILE A 123 -15.90 -9.62 2.41
CA ILE A 123 -16.38 -9.66 1.01
C ILE A 123 -15.21 -9.81 0.05
N ALA A 124 -14.15 -9.02 0.22
CA ALA A 124 -12.97 -9.11 -0.64
C ALA A 124 -12.35 -10.52 -0.65
N ALA A 125 -12.16 -11.10 0.54
CA ALA A 125 -11.58 -12.43 0.68
C ALA A 125 -12.49 -13.53 0.12
N GLU A 126 -13.81 -13.44 0.32
CA GLU A 126 -14.80 -14.39 -0.23
C GLU A 126 -14.91 -14.31 -1.75
N GLN A 127 -14.54 -13.19 -2.38
CA GLN A 127 -14.38 -13.08 -3.83
C GLN A 127 -13.04 -13.65 -4.34
N GLY A 128 -12.20 -14.21 -3.45
CA GLY A 128 -10.92 -14.84 -3.79
C GLY A 128 -9.71 -13.90 -3.82
N ALA A 129 -9.82 -12.70 -3.24
CA ALA A 129 -8.63 -11.87 -3.04
C ALA A 129 -7.62 -12.60 -2.12
N HIS A 130 -6.35 -12.56 -2.49
CA HIS A 130 -5.27 -13.24 -1.77
C HIS A 130 -4.72 -12.37 -0.61
N ILE A 131 -4.85 -11.06 -0.74
CA ILE A 131 -4.42 -10.07 0.25
C ILE A 131 -5.48 -8.99 0.30
N VAL A 132 -5.79 -8.49 1.49
CA VAL A 132 -6.68 -7.34 1.66
C VAL A 132 -5.91 -6.15 2.21
N LYS A 133 -6.00 -5.01 1.54
CA LYS A 133 -5.51 -3.72 2.03
C LYS A 133 -6.66 -2.90 2.57
N THR A 134 -6.60 -2.54 3.84
CA THR A 134 -7.64 -1.76 4.55
C THR A 134 -7.04 -0.63 5.39
N TYR A 135 -7.85 0.00 6.24
CA TYR A 135 -7.43 1.03 7.19
C TYR A 135 -7.36 0.47 8.62
N TYR A 136 -6.54 1.07 9.46
CA TYR A 136 -6.58 0.81 10.91
C TYR A 136 -7.81 1.48 11.54
N CYS A 137 -8.40 0.85 12.55
CA CYS A 137 -9.52 1.37 13.32
C CYS A 137 -9.41 0.94 14.79
N GLU A 138 -10.31 1.43 15.64
CA GLU A 138 -10.49 0.86 16.97
C GLU A 138 -11.06 -0.56 16.86
N ASN A 139 -10.63 -1.47 17.76
CA ASN A 139 -10.94 -2.91 17.71
C ASN A 139 -10.53 -3.59 16.37
N PHE A 140 -9.37 -3.20 15.82
CA PHE A 140 -8.88 -3.68 14.54
C PHE A 140 -8.63 -5.20 14.51
N GLU A 141 -8.34 -5.82 15.64
CA GLU A 141 -8.20 -7.26 15.79
C GLU A 141 -9.44 -8.02 15.29
N LYS A 142 -10.65 -7.46 15.44
CA LYS A 142 -11.89 -8.07 14.89
C LYS A 142 -11.90 -8.07 13.36
N VAL A 143 -11.32 -7.05 12.74
CA VAL A 143 -11.18 -6.98 11.27
C VAL A 143 -10.22 -8.07 10.80
N VAL A 144 -9.11 -8.27 11.50
CA VAL A 144 -8.13 -9.32 11.21
C VAL A 144 -8.74 -10.71 11.41
N GLU A 145 -9.37 -10.96 12.55
CA GLU A 145 -10.01 -12.25 12.86
C GLU A 145 -11.11 -12.65 11.87
N SER A 146 -11.81 -11.67 11.30
CA SER A 146 -12.90 -11.92 10.35
C SER A 146 -12.44 -12.12 8.90
N CYS A 147 -11.19 -11.82 8.57
CA CYS A 147 -10.65 -11.94 7.22
C CYS A 147 -9.73 -13.16 7.11
N PRO A 148 -10.05 -14.16 6.26
CA PRO A 148 -9.29 -15.41 6.18
C PRO A 148 -7.94 -15.28 5.44
N VAL A 149 -7.61 -14.10 4.91
CA VAL A 149 -6.39 -13.84 4.15
C VAL A 149 -5.59 -12.70 4.78
N PRO A 150 -4.27 -12.59 4.51
CA PRO A 150 -3.44 -11.54 5.10
C PRO A 150 -3.99 -10.13 4.87
N ILE A 151 -4.07 -9.36 5.97
CA ILE A 151 -4.42 -7.94 5.93
C ILE A 151 -3.15 -7.09 5.96
N ILE A 152 -3.09 -6.07 5.12
CA ILE A 152 -2.13 -4.97 5.23
C ILE A 152 -2.84 -3.63 5.46
N VAL A 153 -2.21 -2.75 6.23
CA VAL A 153 -2.82 -1.44 6.59
C VAL A 153 -2.28 -0.31 5.73
N ALA A 154 -3.19 0.46 5.14
CA ALA A 154 -2.87 1.68 4.42
C ALA A 154 -2.40 2.81 5.36
N GLY A 155 -1.36 3.54 4.97
CA GLY A 155 -0.82 4.63 5.79
C GLY A 155 -1.75 5.84 6.01
N GLY A 156 -2.80 6.02 5.20
CA GLY A 156 -3.72 7.15 5.36
C GLY A 156 -3.13 8.50 4.95
N LYS A 157 -3.61 9.59 5.55
CA LYS A 157 -3.12 10.98 5.33
C LYS A 157 -1.75 11.19 5.95
N LYS A 158 -1.00 12.21 5.51
CA LYS A 158 0.26 12.58 6.18
C LYS A 158 -0.05 13.01 7.61
N ILE A 159 0.64 12.40 8.55
CA ILE A 159 0.64 12.71 9.99
C ILE A 159 2.09 12.84 10.47
N PRO A 160 2.34 13.34 11.69
CA PRO A 160 3.68 13.33 12.28
C PRO A 160 4.33 11.95 12.24
N GLU A 161 5.64 11.89 12.06
CA GLU A 161 6.37 10.63 11.87
C GLU A 161 6.19 9.66 13.05
N ARG A 162 6.19 10.18 14.29
CA ARG A 162 5.94 9.36 15.48
C ARG A 162 4.56 8.71 15.44
N ASP A 163 3.53 9.46 15.03
CA ASP A 163 2.15 8.95 14.93
C ASP A 163 2.02 7.93 13.79
N ALA A 164 2.76 8.11 12.69
CA ALA A 164 2.82 7.11 11.63
C ALA A 164 3.54 5.82 12.07
N LEU A 165 4.57 5.91 12.91
CA LEU A 165 5.21 4.74 13.52
C LEU A 165 4.28 4.05 14.53
N GLU A 166 3.54 4.82 15.33
CA GLU A 166 2.49 4.31 16.22
C GLU A 166 1.41 3.56 15.44
N LEU A 167 0.94 4.13 14.32
CA LEU A 167 0.01 3.45 13.40
C LEU A 167 0.59 2.12 12.89
N ALA A 168 1.85 2.10 12.44
CA ALA A 168 2.50 0.87 11.99
C ALA A 168 2.57 -0.18 13.11
N TYR A 169 3.04 0.22 14.28
CA TYR A 169 3.18 -0.67 15.43
C TYR A 169 1.85 -1.26 15.86
N ASN A 170 0.81 -0.43 16.02
CA ASN A 170 -0.52 -0.89 16.42
C ASN A 170 -1.16 -1.78 15.36
N SER A 171 -0.93 -1.50 14.06
CA SER A 171 -1.40 -2.37 12.97
C SER A 171 -0.79 -3.77 13.06
N ILE A 172 0.53 -3.87 13.24
CA ILE A 172 1.23 -5.17 13.36
C ILE A 172 0.82 -5.89 14.64
N ARG A 173 0.75 -5.18 15.78
CA ARG A 173 0.29 -5.75 17.06
C ARG A 173 -1.16 -6.22 17.00
N GLY A 174 -2.00 -5.58 16.21
CA GLY A 174 -3.39 -5.98 15.96
C GLY A 174 -3.55 -7.14 14.97
N GLY A 175 -2.44 -7.69 14.44
CA GLY A 175 -2.45 -8.87 13.58
C GLY A 175 -2.35 -8.60 12.07
N ALA A 176 -2.13 -7.35 11.65
CA ALA A 176 -1.82 -7.08 10.24
C ALA A 176 -0.50 -7.76 9.84
N ALA A 177 -0.46 -8.31 8.64
CA ALA A 177 0.73 -8.89 8.03
C ALA A 177 1.75 -7.85 7.54
N GLY A 178 1.36 -6.57 7.50
CA GLY A 178 2.21 -5.49 7.00
C GLY A 178 1.49 -4.16 6.87
N VAL A 179 2.19 -3.19 6.26
CA VAL A 179 1.64 -1.87 5.93
C VAL A 179 1.95 -1.49 4.49
N ASP A 180 1.06 -0.73 3.89
CA ASP A 180 1.26 -0.09 2.58
C ASP A 180 1.18 1.42 2.75
N MET A 181 2.33 2.00 3.10
CA MET A 181 2.47 3.41 3.44
C MET A 181 2.95 4.23 2.27
N GLY A 182 2.09 5.16 1.84
CA GLY A 182 2.44 6.13 0.82
C GLY A 182 2.91 7.47 1.38
N ARG A 183 1.95 8.37 1.59
CA ARG A 183 2.17 9.75 2.03
C ARG A 183 3.07 9.87 3.26
N ASN A 184 2.90 8.99 4.26
CA ASN A 184 3.71 9.02 5.48
C ASN A 184 5.19 8.69 5.26
N ILE A 185 5.57 8.07 4.14
CA ILE A 185 6.96 7.86 3.76
C ILE A 185 7.45 9.01 2.88
N TRP A 186 6.90 9.15 1.66
CA TRP A 186 7.49 10.04 0.65
C TRP A 186 7.17 11.53 0.85
N GLN A 187 6.20 11.88 1.72
CA GLN A 187 5.97 13.28 2.15
C GLN A 187 6.59 13.57 3.52
N SER A 188 7.34 12.63 4.12
CA SER A 188 8.22 12.96 5.24
C SER A 188 9.39 13.79 4.74
N ASP A 189 9.88 14.71 5.55
CA ASP A 189 11.12 15.46 5.27
C ASP A 189 12.34 14.52 5.19
N ASN A 190 12.23 13.33 5.79
CA ASN A 190 13.29 12.34 5.86
C ASN A 190 12.76 10.95 5.42
N PRO A 191 12.47 10.74 4.13
CA PRO A 191 11.78 9.55 3.64
C PRO A 191 12.59 8.26 3.84
N VAL A 192 13.92 8.31 3.70
CA VAL A 192 14.82 7.16 3.92
C VAL A 192 14.87 6.77 5.41
N PRO A 193 15.12 7.70 6.35
CA PRO A 193 14.94 7.42 7.78
C PRO A 193 13.58 6.84 8.13
N MET A 194 12.50 7.40 7.56
CA MET A 194 11.14 6.99 7.88
C MET A 194 10.85 5.55 7.45
N ILE A 195 11.16 5.16 6.21
CA ILE A 195 10.92 3.78 5.76
C ILE A 195 11.75 2.75 6.54
N ARG A 196 12.97 3.10 6.95
CA ARG A 196 13.81 2.22 7.76
C ARG A 196 13.25 2.03 9.17
N ALA A 197 12.70 3.08 9.77
CA ALA A 197 12.04 3.00 11.08
C ALA A 197 10.77 2.14 11.00
N VAL A 198 9.94 2.30 9.96
CA VAL A 198 8.78 1.43 9.70
C VAL A 198 9.23 -0.02 9.51
N ARG A 199 10.29 -0.26 8.74
CA ARG A 199 10.85 -1.60 8.53
C ARG A 199 11.28 -2.26 9.84
N ALA A 200 11.86 -1.50 10.77
CA ALA A 200 12.29 -2.00 12.07
C ALA A 200 11.11 -2.49 12.93
N ILE A 201 9.94 -1.86 12.81
CA ILE A 201 8.71 -2.33 13.47
C ILE A 201 8.25 -3.65 12.85
N ILE A 202 8.13 -3.69 11.52
CA ILE A 202 7.51 -4.80 10.80
C ILE A 202 8.37 -6.06 10.83
N HIS A 203 9.67 -5.92 10.56
CA HIS A 203 10.60 -7.05 10.38
C HIS A 203 11.57 -7.22 11.56
N GLY A 204 11.70 -6.20 12.41
CA GLY A 204 12.66 -6.19 13.52
C GLY A 204 12.03 -6.18 14.91
N ASN A 205 10.70 -6.26 15.01
CA ASN A 205 9.93 -6.21 16.26
C ASN A 205 10.22 -4.99 17.15
N ALA A 206 10.70 -3.89 16.57
CA ALA A 206 10.93 -2.66 17.32
C ALA A 206 9.61 -2.06 17.82
N ASN A 207 9.61 -1.55 19.05
CA ASN A 207 8.51 -0.72 19.53
C ASN A 207 8.59 0.72 18.98
N VAL A 208 7.54 1.50 19.22
CA VAL A 208 7.43 2.88 18.68
C VAL A 208 8.58 3.78 19.14
N SER A 209 9.01 3.67 20.39
CA SER A 209 10.10 4.48 20.94
C SER A 209 11.43 4.13 20.28
N GLU A 210 11.74 2.85 20.15
CA GLU A 210 12.95 2.36 19.46
C GLU A 210 12.98 2.77 17.99
N ALA A 211 11.87 2.59 17.28
CA ALA A 211 11.74 2.97 15.87
C ALA A 211 11.89 4.49 15.69
N TYR A 212 11.37 5.30 16.62
CA TYR A 212 11.49 6.75 16.57
C TYR A 212 12.91 7.24 16.90
N GLU A 213 13.61 6.58 17.82
CA GLU A 213 15.04 6.84 18.03
C GLU A 213 15.86 6.48 16.78
N LEU A 214 15.59 5.34 16.14
CA LEU A 214 16.21 4.97 14.86
C LEU A 214 15.96 6.03 13.78
N TYR A 215 14.72 6.51 13.63
CA TYR A 215 14.38 7.60 12.73
C TYR A 215 15.25 8.84 13.01
N LYS A 216 15.28 9.32 14.26
CA LYS A 216 16.08 10.50 14.64
C LYS A 216 17.57 10.31 14.37
N ASN A 217 18.11 9.12 14.64
CA ASN A 217 19.51 8.81 14.40
C ASN A 217 19.85 8.84 12.90
N PHE A 218 18.99 8.27 12.05
CA PHE A 218 19.18 8.32 10.61
C PHE A 218 19.00 9.71 10.01
N CYS A 219 18.16 10.58 10.60
CA CYS A 219 18.06 11.98 10.20
C CYS A 219 19.35 12.76 10.50
N LYS A 220 20.04 12.45 11.61
CA LYS A 220 21.33 13.07 11.99
C LYS A 220 22.47 12.57 11.11
N SER A 221 22.44 11.31 10.69
CA SER A 221 23.40 10.73 9.76
C SER A 221 23.10 11.16 8.31
N LYS A 222 23.19 12.45 7.99
CA LYS A 222 23.30 12.84 6.58
C LYS A 222 24.62 12.25 6.04
N PRO A 223 24.64 11.68 4.82
CA PRO A 223 25.90 11.34 4.18
C PRO A 223 26.74 12.62 4.08
N LYS A 224 28.02 12.56 4.40
CA LYS A 224 28.98 13.57 3.92
C LYS A 224 28.77 13.61 2.40
N SER A 225 28.36 14.77 1.88
CA SER A 225 28.30 14.99 0.43
C SER A 225 29.61 14.52 -0.19
N ASP A 226 29.53 13.70 -1.23
CA ASP A 226 30.69 13.32 -2.04
C ASP A 226 31.51 14.57 -2.33
N ALA A 227 32.73 14.61 -1.79
CA ALA A 227 33.66 15.66 -2.08
C ALA A 227 33.85 15.67 -3.60
N LYS A 228 33.43 16.76 -4.27
CA LYS A 228 33.80 17.00 -5.65
C LYS A 228 35.33 16.83 -5.76
N PRO A 229 35.84 16.08 -6.74
CA PRO A 229 37.27 16.08 -7.00
C PRO A 229 37.68 17.53 -7.23
N LYS A 230 38.74 17.98 -6.53
CA LYS A 230 39.38 19.26 -6.84
C LYS A 230 39.77 19.19 -8.31
N SER A 231 39.24 20.10 -9.12
CA SER A 231 39.78 20.36 -10.45
C SER A 231 41.14 21.02 -10.26
N GLU A 232 42.20 20.27 -10.49
CA GLU A 232 43.51 20.85 -10.80
C GLU A 232 43.43 21.39 -12.23
N ASN A 233 43.62 22.70 -12.36
CA ASN A 233 44.12 23.42 -13.53
C ASN A 233 44.83 24.67 -13.01
#